data_AF-A0AAW4MYE5-F1
#
_entry.id   AF-A0AAW4MYE5-F1
#
_cell.length_a   1.000
_cell.length_b   1.000
_cell.length_c   1.000
_cell.angle_alpha   90.00
_cell.angle_beta   90.00
_cell.angle_gamma   90.00
#
_symmetry.space_group_name_H-M   'P 1'
#
loop_
_entity.id
_entity.type
_entity.pdbx_description
1 polymer ?
#
loop_
_entity_poly.entity_id
_entity_poly.type
_entity_poly.pdbx_seq_one_letter_code
_entity_poly.pdbx_strand_id
1 'polypeptide(L)'
;MGFKEGFLWGGATAANQVEGGIFEDGRGLANVDLMPHGSDRYAIGTGEKWIDRIDDHYFPSHQAVDFYHHYKEDIALMGEMGFKTFRLSIAWTRIFPLGDELEPNEKGLLFYENIR
;
A
#
# COMPACT_ATOMS: atom_id res chain seq x y z
N MET A 1 -3.50 -14.68 -34.80
CA MET A 1 -4.21 -15.09 -33.57
C MET A 1 -3.95 -14.01 -32.54
N GLY A 2 -4.97 -13.34 -32.00
CA GLY A 2 -4.83 -12.19 -31.09
C GLY A 2 -5.48 -12.43 -29.74
N PHE A 3 -5.31 -11.48 -28.81
CA PHE A 3 -6.04 -11.49 -27.53
C PHE A 3 -7.55 -11.42 -27.77
N LYS A 4 -8.33 -11.96 -26.82
CA LYS A 4 -9.80 -11.87 -26.86
C LYS A 4 -10.22 -10.40 -26.81
N GLU A 5 -11.32 -10.07 -27.47
CA GLU A 5 -11.98 -8.78 -27.29
C GLU A 5 -12.35 -8.60 -25.81
N GLY A 6 -12.13 -7.40 -25.27
CA GLY A 6 -12.34 -7.11 -23.86
C GLY A 6 -11.22 -7.62 -22.92
N PHE A 7 -10.06 -8.03 -23.44
CA PHE A 7 -8.91 -8.36 -22.58
C PHE A 7 -8.49 -7.16 -21.72
N LEU A 8 -8.44 -7.36 -20.39
CA LEU A 8 -8.18 -6.31 -19.41
C LEU A 8 -6.68 -6.08 -19.21
N TRP A 9 -6.07 -5.34 -20.14
CA TRP A 9 -4.72 -4.82 -19.93
C TRP A 9 -4.70 -3.83 -18.77
N GLY A 10 -3.68 -3.91 -17.94
CA GLY A 10 -3.61 -3.12 -16.72
C GLY A 10 -2.28 -3.25 -16.00
N GLY A 11 -2.24 -2.74 -14.78
CA GLY A 11 -1.10 -2.83 -13.87
C GLY A 11 -1.52 -3.29 -12.49
N ALA A 12 -0.55 -3.71 -11.69
CA ALA A 12 -0.77 -4.22 -10.33
C ALA A 12 0.21 -3.61 -9.33
N THR A 13 -0.30 -3.23 -8.17
CA THR A 13 0.46 -2.75 -7.02
C THR A 13 -0.05 -3.40 -5.73
N ALA A 14 0.67 -3.17 -4.63
CA ALA A 14 0.21 -3.44 -3.27
C ALA A 14 0.45 -2.18 -2.41
N ALA A 15 -0.52 -1.87 -1.54
CA ALA A 15 -0.59 -0.64 -0.75
C ALA A 15 0.72 -0.34 -0.01
N ASN A 16 1.25 -1.32 0.72
CA ASN A 16 2.47 -1.18 1.49
C ASN A 16 3.73 -0.93 0.66
N GLN A 17 3.70 -1.20 -0.65
CA GLN A 17 4.82 -0.98 -1.55
C GLN A 17 4.78 0.38 -2.25
N VAL A 18 3.61 1.03 -2.28
CA VAL A 18 3.43 2.27 -3.06
C VAL A 18 2.83 3.43 -2.28
N GLU A 19 1.92 3.21 -1.34
CA GLU A 19 1.16 4.28 -0.70
C GLU A 19 2.02 5.22 0.13
N GLY A 20 2.82 4.69 1.06
CA GLY A 20 3.46 5.53 2.07
C GLY A 20 2.43 6.05 3.09
N GLY A 21 2.67 7.23 3.68
CA GLY A 21 1.76 7.87 4.63
C GLY A 21 1.45 6.99 5.85
N ILE A 22 2.50 6.42 6.47
CA ILE A 22 2.41 5.34 7.48
C ILE A 22 1.44 5.61 8.65
N PHE A 23 1.33 6.85 9.11
CA PHE A 23 0.45 7.26 10.22
C PHE A 23 -0.61 8.27 9.81
N GLU A 24 -0.72 8.54 8.50
CA GLU A 24 -1.66 9.54 8.03
C GLU A 24 -3.09 9.04 8.16
N ASP A 25 -3.96 9.98 8.54
CA ASP A 25 -5.39 9.74 8.68
C ASP A 25 -5.77 8.53 9.54
N GLY A 26 -4.96 8.25 10.56
CA GLY A 26 -5.22 7.20 11.54
C GLY A 26 -4.79 5.81 11.11
N ARG A 27 -4.00 5.66 10.04
CA ARG A 27 -3.42 4.37 9.65
C ARG A 27 -2.57 3.77 10.79
N GLY A 28 -2.80 2.50 11.09
CA GLY A 28 -2.01 1.71 12.04
C GLY A 28 -0.77 1.05 11.41
N LEU A 29 0.07 0.44 12.26
CA LEU A 29 1.26 -0.27 11.82
C LEU A 29 0.92 -1.61 11.16
N ALA A 30 1.46 -1.83 9.96
CA ALA A 30 1.46 -3.14 9.32
C ALA A 30 2.77 -3.90 9.64
N ASN A 31 2.76 -5.22 9.48
CA ASN A 31 3.96 -6.06 9.65
C ASN A 31 5.16 -5.57 8.79
N VAL A 32 4.88 -5.12 7.57
CA VAL A 32 5.90 -4.58 6.65
C VAL A 32 6.54 -3.28 7.15
N ASP A 33 5.86 -2.52 8.01
CA ASP A 33 6.37 -1.27 8.56
C ASP A 33 7.46 -1.48 9.60
N LEU A 34 7.64 -2.73 10.03
CA LEU A 34 8.74 -3.18 10.89
C LEU A 34 9.85 -3.89 10.10
N MET A 35 9.77 -3.91 8.75
CA MET A 35 10.80 -4.48 7.88
C MET A 35 11.78 -3.39 7.42
N PRO A 36 12.97 -3.26 8.03
CA PRO A 36 13.95 -2.26 7.63
C PRO A 36 14.51 -2.57 6.24
N HIS A 37 15.27 -1.62 5.69
CA HIS A 37 16.18 -1.87 4.60
C HIS A 37 17.42 -2.64 5.09
N GLY A 38 18.04 -3.43 4.22
CA GLY A 38 19.29 -4.14 4.51
C GLY A 38 19.11 -5.65 4.70
N SER A 39 20.15 -6.28 5.25
CA SER A 39 20.27 -7.75 5.33
C SER A 39 19.19 -8.42 6.18
N ASP A 40 18.68 -7.71 7.19
CA ASP A 40 17.72 -8.26 8.14
C ASP A 40 16.28 -8.23 7.62
N ARG A 41 16.02 -7.51 6.51
CA ARG A 41 14.70 -7.34 5.91
C ARG A 41 13.96 -8.66 5.70
N TYR A 42 14.61 -9.62 5.05
CA TYR A 42 13.96 -10.90 4.71
C TYR A 42 13.76 -11.76 5.94
N ALA A 43 14.75 -11.83 6.85
CA ALA A 43 14.61 -12.57 8.09
C ALA A 43 13.44 -12.04 8.94
N ILE A 44 13.21 -10.72 8.95
CA ILE A 44 12.06 -10.12 9.63
C ILE A 44 10.76 -10.42 8.85
N GLY A 45 10.77 -10.25 7.54
CA GLY A 45 9.60 -10.50 6.69
C GLY A 45 9.11 -11.96 6.69
N THR A 46 10.00 -12.93 6.91
CA THR A 46 9.67 -14.35 7.04
C THR A 46 9.40 -14.79 8.48
N GLY A 47 9.66 -13.92 9.46
CA GLY A 47 9.49 -14.23 10.89
C GLY A 47 10.65 -15.01 11.52
N GLU A 48 11.80 -15.15 10.84
CA GLU A 48 13.04 -15.71 11.40
C GLU A 48 13.67 -14.78 12.45
N LYS A 49 13.47 -13.47 12.29
CA LYS A 49 13.82 -12.43 13.24
C LYS A 49 12.58 -11.62 13.59
N TRP A 50 12.56 -11.06 14.80
CA TRP A 50 11.46 -10.23 15.29
C TRP A 50 11.97 -8.86 15.70
N ILE A 51 11.27 -7.81 15.28
CA ILE A 51 11.42 -6.44 15.76
C ILE A 51 10.04 -5.97 16.21
N ASP A 52 9.97 -5.33 17.38
CA ASP A 52 8.72 -4.88 18.01
C ASP A 52 8.56 -3.36 18.04
N ARG A 53 9.50 -2.62 17.44
CA ARG A 53 9.54 -1.16 17.47
C ARG A 53 10.13 -0.58 16.18
N ILE A 54 9.69 0.62 15.85
CA ILE A 54 10.42 1.48 14.91
C ILE A 54 11.62 2.05 15.66
N ASP A 55 12.80 1.96 15.05
CA ASP A 55 14.05 2.50 15.55
C ASP A 55 14.71 3.40 14.49
N ASP A 56 16.03 3.60 14.57
CA ASP A 56 16.80 4.47 13.68
C ASP A 56 17.11 3.86 12.31
N HIS A 57 16.64 2.63 12.03
CA HIS A 57 16.74 2.06 10.70
C HIS A 57 15.87 2.80 9.68
N TYR A 58 16.25 2.70 8.41
CA TYR A 58 15.41 3.14 7.31
C TYR A 58 14.38 2.05 6.96
N PHE A 59 13.10 2.40 7.00
CA PHE A 59 11.99 1.50 6.68
C PHE A 59 11.31 1.93 5.36
N PRO A 60 11.57 1.21 4.24
CA PRO A 60 11.13 1.67 2.92
C PRO A 60 9.62 1.84 2.75
N SER A 61 8.78 1.09 3.48
CA SER A 61 7.32 1.19 3.35
C SER A 61 6.73 2.46 3.94
N HIS A 62 7.49 3.17 4.80
CA HIS A 62 6.97 4.35 5.51
C HIS A 62 6.62 5.48 4.54
N GLN A 63 7.49 5.70 3.54
CA GLN A 63 7.27 6.65 2.45
C GLN A 63 6.89 5.96 1.13
N ALA A 64 7.45 4.77 0.85
CA ALA A 64 7.28 4.07 -0.40
C ALA A 64 7.58 4.97 -1.62
N VAL A 65 6.68 5.02 -2.61
CA VAL A 65 6.73 5.99 -3.72
C VAL A 65 5.67 7.08 -3.60
N ASP A 66 5.10 7.24 -2.40
CA ASP A 66 4.15 8.29 -2.04
C ASP A 66 2.86 8.36 -2.88
N PHE A 67 2.36 7.19 -3.31
CA PHE A 67 1.08 7.10 -4.02
C PHE A 67 -0.08 7.66 -3.18
N TYR A 68 0.01 7.67 -1.84
CA TYR A 68 -1.02 8.26 -0.97
C TYR A 68 -1.34 9.72 -1.34
N HIS A 69 -0.32 10.50 -1.74
CA HIS A 69 -0.49 11.89 -2.14
C HIS A 69 -0.57 12.08 -3.66
N HIS A 70 0.00 11.16 -4.45
CA HIS A 70 0.17 11.28 -5.89
C HIS A 70 -0.77 10.42 -6.74
N TYR A 71 -1.70 9.67 -6.12
CA TYR A 71 -2.54 8.70 -6.84
C TYR A 71 -3.33 9.31 -8.01
N LYS A 72 -3.70 10.59 -7.95
CA LYS A 72 -4.47 11.25 -9.03
C LYS A 72 -3.61 11.40 -10.29
N GLU A 73 -2.38 11.86 -10.13
CA GLU A 73 -1.41 12.01 -11.21
C GLU A 73 -1.00 10.63 -11.75
N ASP A 74 -0.77 9.66 -10.86
CA ASP A 74 -0.38 8.31 -11.23
C ASP A 74 -1.47 7.57 -12.01
N ILE A 75 -2.75 7.70 -11.60
CA ILE A 75 -3.89 7.13 -12.33
C ILE A 75 -4.05 7.80 -13.70
N ALA A 76 -3.80 9.11 -13.80
CA ALA A 76 -3.83 9.81 -15.09
C ALA A 76 -2.78 9.22 -16.07
N LEU A 77 -1.56 8.93 -15.59
CA LEU A 77 -0.52 8.28 -16.38
C LEU A 77 -0.91 6.86 -16.80
N MET A 78 -1.54 6.08 -15.91
CA MET A 78 -2.08 4.76 -16.26
C MET A 78 -3.17 4.85 -17.34
N GLY A 79 -4.01 5.89 -17.27
CA GLY A 79 -5.00 6.22 -18.29
C GLY A 79 -4.36 6.56 -19.64
N GLU A 80 -3.28 7.35 -19.65
CA GLU A 80 -2.52 7.69 -20.87
C GLU A 80 -1.95 6.44 -21.56
N MET A 81 -1.46 5.46 -20.79
CA MET A 81 -1.01 4.16 -21.32
C MET A 81 -2.17 3.27 -21.83
N GLY A 82 -3.43 3.65 -21.56
CA GLY A 82 -4.60 2.92 -22.02
C GLY A 82 -5.02 1.75 -21.15
N PHE A 83 -4.66 1.75 -19.86
CA PHE A 83 -5.09 0.70 -18.92
C PHE A 83 -6.62 0.57 -18.90
N LYS A 84 -7.09 -0.68 -18.83
CA LYS A 84 -8.50 -1.08 -18.69
C LYS A 84 -8.83 -1.53 -17.29
N THR A 85 -7.80 -1.87 -16.51
CA THR A 85 -7.93 -2.23 -15.10
C THR A 85 -6.68 -1.79 -14.35
N PHE A 86 -6.84 -1.46 -13.08
CA PHE A 86 -5.75 -1.24 -12.16
C PHE A 86 -6.01 -2.06 -10.91
N ARG A 87 -5.10 -2.96 -10.59
CA ARG A 87 -5.16 -3.79 -9.39
C ARG A 87 -4.34 -3.13 -8.29
N LEU A 88 -4.99 -2.82 -7.18
CA LEU A 88 -4.32 -2.48 -5.92
C LEU A 88 -4.85 -3.36 -4.78
N SER A 89 -4.19 -3.31 -3.63
CA SER A 89 -4.72 -3.84 -2.38
C SER A 89 -5.21 -2.71 -1.49
N ILE A 90 -6.28 -2.91 -0.74
CA ILE A 90 -6.65 -2.03 0.36
C ILE A 90 -5.78 -2.37 1.57
N ALA A 91 -5.02 -1.41 2.09
CA ALA A 91 -4.28 -1.55 3.34
C ALA A 91 -5.25 -1.77 4.50
N TRP A 92 -5.19 -2.98 5.09
CA TRP A 92 -6.00 -3.32 6.28
C TRP A 92 -5.87 -2.25 7.35
N THR A 93 -4.65 -1.85 7.68
CA THR A 93 -4.36 -0.91 8.77
C THR A 93 -4.86 0.51 8.52
N ARG A 94 -5.34 0.83 7.31
CA ARG A 94 -6.09 2.08 7.07
C ARG A 94 -7.55 1.94 7.48
N ILE A 95 -8.14 0.75 7.40
CA ILE A 95 -9.55 0.49 7.71
C ILE A 95 -9.73 0.07 9.18
N PHE A 96 -8.91 -0.85 9.66
CA PHE A 96 -8.86 -1.28 11.06
C PHE A 96 -7.41 -1.20 11.54
N PRO A 97 -6.98 -0.05 12.09
CA PRO A 97 -5.60 0.22 12.50
C PRO A 97 -4.97 -0.81 13.44
N LEU A 98 -5.73 -1.29 14.43
CA LEU A 98 -5.34 -2.34 15.38
C LEU A 98 -5.85 -3.71 14.93
N GLY A 99 -6.93 -3.74 14.13
CA GLY A 99 -7.52 -4.95 13.57
C GLY A 99 -8.68 -5.52 14.39
N ASP A 100 -8.97 -4.94 15.55
CA ASP A 100 -10.01 -5.37 16.48
C ASP A 100 -11.00 -4.26 16.87
N GLU A 101 -10.94 -3.10 16.20
CA GLU A 101 -11.92 -2.04 16.39
C GLU A 101 -13.33 -2.48 15.99
N LEU A 102 -14.35 -1.98 16.70
CA LEU A 102 -15.75 -2.28 16.39
C LEU A 102 -16.24 -1.54 15.14
N GLU A 103 -15.68 -0.37 14.87
CA GLU A 103 -16.05 0.50 13.75
C GLU A 103 -14.81 0.79 12.90
N PRO A 104 -14.94 0.89 11.57
CA PRO A 104 -13.82 1.18 10.69
C PRO A 104 -13.36 2.64 10.82
N ASN A 105 -12.11 2.88 10.43
CA ASN A 105 -11.58 4.23 10.26
C ASN A 105 -12.12 4.85 8.97
N GLU A 106 -13.07 5.78 9.13
CA GLU A 106 -13.75 6.48 8.05
C GLU A 106 -12.80 7.21 7.09
N LYS A 107 -11.71 7.80 7.60
CA LYS A 107 -10.75 8.49 6.73
C LYS A 107 -10.00 7.52 5.80
N GLY A 108 -9.73 6.31 6.29
CA GLY A 108 -9.16 5.24 5.49
C GLY A 108 -10.10 4.77 4.38
N LEU A 109 -11.41 4.66 4.68
CA LEU A 109 -12.42 4.38 3.66
C LEU A 109 -12.47 5.48 2.60
N LEU A 110 -12.55 6.74 3.03
CA LEU A 110 -12.61 7.91 2.15
C LEU A 110 -11.40 7.98 1.19
N PHE A 111 -10.20 7.58 1.64
CA PHE A 111 -9.03 7.50 0.76
C PHE A 111 -9.29 6.60 -0.46
N TYR A 112 -9.73 5.35 -0.26
CA TYR A 112 -9.99 4.42 -1.35
C TYR A 112 -11.22 4.80 -2.18
N GLU A 113 -12.22 5.44 -1.58
CA GLU A 113 -13.35 5.98 -2.33
C GLU A 113 -12.95 7.09 -3.30
N ASN A 114 -11.88 7.82 -3.00
CA ASN A 114 -11.36 8.89 -3.84
C ASN A 114 -10.41 8.39 -4.94
N ILE A 115 -9.94 7.14 -4.88
CA ILE A 115 -9.17 6.49 -5.95
C ILE A 115 -10.15 6.07 -7.04
N ARG A 116 -10.22 6.84 -8.13
CA ARG A 116 -11.15 6.64 -9.26
C ARG A 116 -10.49 6.96 -10.58
#